data_AF-A0A0S8C9K1-F1
#
_entry.id   AF-A0A0S8C9K1-F1
#
_cell.length_a   1.000
_cell.length_b   1.000
_cell.length_c   1.000
_cell.angle_alpha   90.00
_cell.angle_beta   90.00
_cell.angle_gamma   90.00
#
_symmetry.space_group_name_H-M   'P 1'
#
loop_
_entity.id
_entity.type
_entity.pdbx_description
1 polymer ?
#
loop_
_entity_poly.entity_id
_entity_poly.type
_entity_poly.pdbx_seq_one_letter_code
_entity_poly.pdbx_strand_id
1 'polypeptide(L)'
;MSQRLRGILDDEAAGAAKDLFEGSNKLLGRTANLLRILAHSPELARWYLGFVAAVRQPRAGAVSDVRLRNLAVLKTSTINGCKY
;
A
#
# COMPACT_ATOMS: atom_id res chain seq x y z
N MET A 1 -11.98 16.71 0.43
CA MET A 1 -10.75 17.12 -0.27
C MET A 1 -10.71 16.41 -1.61
N SER A 2 -10.40 17.11 -2.69
CA SER A 2 -10.14 16.47 -3.99
C SER A 2 -8.70 15.96 -4.03
N GLN A 3 -8.52 14.71 -4.45
CA GLN A 3 -7.19 14.10 -4.63
C GLN A 3 -6.47 14.81 -5.79
N ARG A 4 -5.30 15.42 -5.52
CA ARG A 4 -4.57 16.25 -6.50
C ARG A 4 -3.76 15.44 -7.53
N LEU A 5 -3.33 14.24 -7.16
CA LEU A 5 -2.58 13.33 -8.02
C LEU A 5 -3.45 12.12 -8.31
N ARG A 6 -3.83 11.91 -9.58
CA ARG A 6 -4.62 10.72 -9.96
C ARG A 6 -3.75 9.47 -9.85
N GLY A 7 -4.31 8.40 -9.30
CA GLY A 7 -3.68 7.09 -9.37
C GLY A 7 -3.79 6.49 -10.77
N ILE A 8 -2.84 5.65 -11.15
CA ILE A 8 -2.92 4.84 -12.37
C ILE A 8 -4.04 3.80 -12.20
N LEU A 9 -4.95 3.71 -13.17
CA LEU A 9 -6.03 2.72 -13.18
C LEU A 9 -5.52 1.35 -13.63
N ASP A 10 -6.27 0.28 -13.35
CA ASP A 10 -5.82 -1.09 -13.64
C ASP A 10 -5.69 -1.38 -15.14
N ASP A 11 -6.56 -0.80 -15.95
CA ASP A 11 -6.58 -0.89 -17.42
C ASP A 11 -5.50 -0.03 -18.09
N GLU A 12 -5.07 1.05 -17.42
CA GLU A 12 -3.99 1.93 -17.86
C GLU A 12 -2.59 1.44 -17.44
N ALA A 13 -2.52 0.50 -16.49
CA ALA A 13 -1.27 0.03 -15.94
C ALA A 13 -0.48 -0.80 -16.98
N ALA A 14 0.75 -0.36 -17.27
CA ALA A 14 1.67 -1.02 -18.18
C ALA A 14 3.06 -1.17 -17.56
N GLY A 15 3.85 -2.11 -18.08
CA GLY A 15 5.22 -2.39 -17.64
C GLY A 15 5.33 -2.54 -16.12
N ALA A 16 6.30 -1.86 -15.53
CA ALA A 16 6.61 -1.95 -14.10
C ALA A 16 5.45 -1.56 -13.16
N ALA A 17 4.52 -0.70 -13.60
CA ALA A 17 3.34 -0.35 -12.81
C ALA A 17 2.34 -1.52 -12.73
N LYS A 18 2.17 -2.26 -13.83
CA LYS A 18 1.34 -3.47 -13.87
C LYS A 18 1.92 -4.57 -12.98
N ASP A 19 3.22 -4.81 -13.09
CA ASP A 19 3.92 -5.80 -12.26
C ASP A 19 3.78 -5.48 -10.76
N LEU A 20 3.85 -4.18 -10.42
CA LEU A 20 3.64 -3.70 -9.06
C LEU A 20 2.22 -3.98 -8.55
N PHE A 21 1.20 -3.75 -9.38
CA PHE A 21 -0.21 -3.99 -9.02
C PHE A 21 -0.47 -5.48 -8.82
N GLU A 22 0.04 -6.32 -9.72
CA GLU A 22 -0.03 -7.78 -9.57
C GLU A 22 0.66 -8.26 -8.29
N GLY A 23 1.86 -7.72 -8.00
CA GLY A 23 2.57 -7.98 -6.75
C GLY A 23 1.77 -7.56 -5.52
N SER A 24 1.16 -6.38 -5.54
CA SER A 24 0.30 -5.91 -4.43
C SER A 24 -0.93 -6.78 -4.24
N ASN A 25 -1.57 -7.21 -5.33
CA ASN A 25 -2.72 -8.11 -5.25
C ASN A 25 -2.34 -9.46 -4.65
N LYS A 26 -1.17 -10.02 -5.02
CA LYS A 26 -0.65 -11.28 -4.44
C LYS A 26 -0.28 -11.14 -2.97
N LEU A 27 0.40 -10.04 -2.59
CA LEU A 27 0.91 -9.85 -1.23
C LEU A 27 -0.13 -9.33 -0.24
N LEU A 28 -1.06 -8.48 -0.70
CA LEU A 28 -1.97 -7.70 0.15
C LEU A 28 -3.45 -7.90 -0.22
N GLY A 29 -3.75 -8.71 -1.23
CA GLY A 29 -5.12 -9.01 -1.69
C GLY A 29 -5.76 -7.91 -2.54
N ARG A 30 -5.13 -6.73 -2.67
CA ARG A 30 -5.59 -5.60 -3.48
C ARG A 30 -4.49 -4.58 -3.76
N THR A 31 -4.75 -3.68 -4.70
CA THR A 31 -3.96 -2.48 -4.96
C THR A 31 -4.67 -1.26 -4.38
N ALA A 32 -4.10 -0.68 -3.32
CA ALA A 32 -4.65 0.51 -2.65
C ALA A 32 -4.38 1.80 -3.46
N ASN A 33 -5.22 2.83 -3.35
CA ASN A 33 -5.05 4.04 -4.18
C ASN A 33 -3.72 4.77 -3.92
N LEU A 34 -3.15 4.70 -2.70
CA LEU A 34 -1.81 5.22 -2.46
C LEU A 34 -0.77 4.53 -3.34
N LEU A 35 -0.83 3.21 -3.50
CA LEU A 35 0.09 2.49 -4.39
C LEU A 35 -0.14 2.88 -5.86
N ARG A 36 -1.39 3.13 -6.26
CA ARG A 36 -1.73 3.64 -7.60
C ARG A 36 -1.12 5.01 -7.89
N ILE A 37 -1.01 5.86 -6.87
CA ILE A 37 -0.32 7.15 -6.98
C ILE A 37 1.20 6.94 -7.05
N LEU A 38 1.75 6.10 -6.16
CA LEU A 38 3.19 5.82 -6.13
C LEU A 38 3.68 5.12 -7.41
N ALA A 39 2.81 4.42 -8.13
CA ALA A 39 3.14 3.76 -9.39
C ALA A 39 3.58 4.69 -10.52
N HIS A 40 3.40 6.02 -10.39
CA HIS A 40 4.10 6.99 -11.24
C HIS A 40 5.63 6.93 -11.09
N SER A 41 6.13 6.34 -10.00
CA SER A 41 7.54 5.98 -9.77
C SER A 41 7.65 4.52 -9.30
N PRO A 42 7.61 3.55 -10.24
CA PRO A 42 7.56 2.12 -9.89
C PRO A 42 8.73 1.64 -9.04
N GLU A 43 9.93 2.19 -9.25
CA GLU A 43 11.13 1.86 -8.47
C GLU A 43 10.92 2.14 -6.97
N LEU A 44 10.41 3.33 -6.64
CA LEU A 44 10.12 3.71 -5.26
C LEU A 44 8.95 2.87 -4.69
N ALA A 45 7.92 2.67 -5.50
CA ALA A 45 6.73 1.97 -5.08
C ALA A 45 7.00 0.49 -4.73
N ARG A 46 7.98 -0.15 -5.38
CA ARG A 46 8.43 -1.50 -5.03
C ARG A 46 8.98 -1.59 -3.61
N TRP A 47 9.84 -0.65 -3.21
CA TRP A 47 10.37 -0.59 -1.84
C TRP A 47 9.25 -0.37 -0.82
N TYR A 48 8.33 0.54 -1.12
CA TYR A 48 7.17 0.80 -0.27
C TYR A 48 6.28 -0.45 -0.11
N LEU A 49 5.98 -1.16 -1.20
CA LEU A 49 5.19 -2.39 -1.16
C LEU A 49 5.86 -3.46 -0.28
N GLY A 50 7.18 -3.66 -0.44
CA GLY A 50 7.96 -4.57 0.38
C GLY A 50 7.89 -4.22 1.88
N PHE A 51 8.05 -2.94 2.22
CA PHE A 51 7.90 -2.46 3.58
C PHE A 51 6.50 -2.73 4.15
N VAL A 52 5.44 -2.40 3.40
CA VAL A 52 4.05 -2.63 3.84
C VAL A 52 3.77 -4.12 4.06
N ALA A 53 4.25 -4.99 3.16
CA ALA A 53 4.13 -6.43 3.31
C ALA A 53 4.84 -6.90 4.59
N ALA A 54 6.08 -6.47 4.82
CA ALA A 54 6.86 -6.89 5.98
C ALA A 54 6.23 -6.48 7.32
N VAL A 55 5.65 -5.28 7.42
CA VAL A 55 5.06 -4.81 8.68
C VAL A 55 3.63 -5.31 8.93
N ARG A 56 2.92 -5.77 7.88
CA ARG A 56 1.51 -6.21 8.00
C ARG A 56 1.31 -7.72 7.92
N GLN A 57 2.07 -8.40 7.08
CA GLN A 57 1.85 -9.81 6.78
C GLN A 57 2.60 -10.70 7.79
N PRO A 58 1.89 -11.58 8.53
CA PRO A 58 2.54 -12.47 9.49
C PRO A 58 3.62 -13.35 8.87
N ARG A 59 3.43 -13.77 7.61
CA ARG A 59 4.37 -14.65 6.88
C ARG A 59 5.47 -13.90 6.13
N ALA A 60 5.53 -12.56 6.23
CA ALA A 60 6.53 -11.74 5.53
C ALA A 60 7.39 -10.89 6.47
N GLY A 61 7.29 -11.06 7.79
CA GLY A 61 8.15 -10.39 8.77
C GLY A 61 7.43 -9.81 9.98
N ALA A 62 6.10 -9.72 9.98
CA ALA A 62 5.37 -9.09 11.06
C ALA A 62 5.27 -10.01 12.29
N VAL A 63 6.00 -9.66 13.37
CA VAL A 63 6.10 -10.49 14.60
C VAL A 63 5.03 -10.18 15.66
N SER A 64 4.36 -9.04 15.57
CA SER A 64 3.33 -8.62 16.53
C SER A 64 2.01 -9.38 16.36
N ASP A 65 1.05 -9.17 17.27
CA ASP A 65 -0.32 -9.63 17.04
C ASP A 65 -1.02 -8.80 15.94
N VAL A 66 -1.88 -9.45 15.15
CA VAL A 66 -2.58 -8.80 14.03
C VAL A 66 -3.55 -7.71 14.50
N ARG A 67 -4.25 -7.91 15.62
CA ARG A 67 -5.17 -6.91 16.17
C ARG A 67 -4.39 -5.72 16.71
N LEU A 68 -3.29 -5.97 17.42
CA LEU A 68 -2.45 -4.90 17.96
C LEU A 68 -1.89 -3.99 16.85
N ARG A 69 -1.39 -4.56 15.75
CA ARG A 69 -0.94 -3.77 14.58
C ARG A 69 -2.05 -2.89 14.00
N ASN A 70 -3.24 -3.46 13.82
CA ASN A 70 -4.36 -2.72 13.27
C ASN A 70 -4.80 -1.58 14.22
N LEU A 71 -4.81 -1.81 15.54
CA LEU A 71 -5.07 -0.77 16.53
C LEU A 71 -4.00 0.32 16.50
N ALA A 72 -2.72 -0.03 16.35
CA ALA A 72 -1.64 0.95 16.22
C ALA A 72 -1.81 1.83 14.97
N VAL A 73 -2.19 1.23 13.83
CA VAL A 73 -2.50 1.97 12.59
C VAL A 73 -3.68 2.93 12.82
N LEU A 74 -4.80 2.43 13.37
CA LEU A 74 -5.99 3.24 13.61
C LEU A 74 -5.74 4.39 14.58
N LYS A 75 -5.03 4.13 15.69
CA LYS A 75 -4.70 5.15 16.68
C LYS A 75 -3.82 6.23 16.08
N THR A 76 -2.79 5.83 15.33
CA THR A 76 -1.87 6.76 14.66
C THR A 76 -2.61 7.63 13.65
N SER A 77 -3.44 7.03 12.80
CA SER A 77 -4.26 7.79 11.84
C SER A 77 -5.23 8.75 12.53
N THR A 78 -5.85 8.33 13.65
CA THR A 78 -6.80 9.16 14.41
C THR A 78 -6.12 10.38 15.02
N ILE A 79 -4.96 10.19 15.69
CA ILE A 79 -4.19 11.30 16.28
C ILE A 79 -3.75 12.29 15.19
N ASN A 80 -3.37 11.78 14.01
CA ASN A 80 -2.93 12.60 12.89
C ASN A 80 -4.07 13.19 12.05
N GLY A 81 -5.34 12.96 12.43
CA GLY A 81 -6.50 13.43 11.66
C GLY A 81 -6.55 12.89 10.23
N CYS A 82 -5.95 11.73 9.96
CA CYS A 82 -5.93 11.10 8.66
C CYS A 82 -7.29 10.45 8.37
N LYS A 83 -8.07 11.08 7.47
CA LYS A 83 -9.44 10.69 7.10
C LYS A 83 -9.53 10.06 5.71
N TYR A 84 -8.42 9.50 5.22
CA TYR A 84 -8.36 8.78 3.94
C TYR A 84 -9.16 7.47 4.00
#